data_AF-A0AA35JA97-F1
#
_entry.id   AF-A0AA35JA97-F1
#
_cell.length_a   1.000
_cell.length_b   1.000
_cell.length_c   1.000
_cell.angle_alpha   90.00
_cell.angle_beta   90.00
_cell.angle_gamma   90.00
#
_symmetry.space_group_name_H-M   'P 1'
#
loop_
_entity.id
_entity.type
_entity.pdbx_description
1 polymer ?
#
loop_
_entity_poly.entity_id
_entity_poly.type
_entity_poly.pdbx_seq_one_letter_code
_entity_poly.pdbx_strand_id
1 'polypeptide(L)'
;METHSKKPHGVKDQSVTKPISLDGRTGEVIVRKSTGKTKIRKGQTEEEYEQQLQHYFQVEEGPVRTDIGWMDKVDPLAQIRNGEYDISNKHQRQVLSGFCHRFYYQRKYEQCLDLSSYLLGLFEPFNVKNKMKRELEELKYMIEQCRKQVL
;
A
#
# COMPACT_ATOMS: atom_id res chain seq x y z
N MET A 1 25.18 14.32 41.35
CA MET A 1 24.21 13.32 40.84
C MET A 1 23.11 14.08 40.13
N GLU A 2 23.22 14.25 38.81
CA GLU A 2 22.22 14.99 38.03
C GLU A 2 21.21 14.00 37.43
N THR A 3 19.94 14.19 37.77
CA THR A 3 18.83 13.35 37.34
C THR A 3 18.37 13.79 35.95
N HIS A 4 18.66 12.99 34.94
CA HIS A 4 18.06 13.16 33.61
C HIS A 4 16.57 12.81 33.67
N SER A 5 15.72 13.83 33.81
CA SER A 5 14.27 13.70 33.69
C SER A 5 13.92 13.28 32.25
N LYS A 6 13.42 12.05 32.07
CA LYS A 6 12.94 11.54 30.78
C LYS A 6 11.65 12.28 30.42
N LYS A 7 11.62 12.95 29.27
CA LYS A 7 10.41 13.58 28.73
C LYS A 7 9.31 12.52 28.50
N PRO A 8 8.04 12.83 28.81
CA PRO A 8 6.93 11.92 28.56
C PRO A 8 6.69 11.73 27.06
N HIS A 9 6.37 10.50 26.67
CA HIS A 9 6.02 10.14 25.30
C HIS A 9 4.73 10.84 24.86
N GLY A 10 4.69 11.35 23.61
CA GLY A 10 3.48 11.95 23.02
C GLY A 10 3.42 13.49 23.04
N VAL A 11 4.37 14.18 23.69
CA VAL A 11 4.48 15.64 23.56
C VAL A 11 5.19 15.95 22.24
N LYS A 12 4.49 16.60 21.29
CA LYS A 12 5.10 17.12 20.06
C LYS A 12 6.25 18.04 20.44
N ASP A 13 7.44 17.75 19.93
CA ASP A 13 8.62 18.59 20.12
C ASP A 13 8.33 19.93 19.41
N GLN A 14 7.98 20.97 20.16
CA GLN A 14 7.70 22.31 19.62
C GLN A 14 8.94 22.97 18.96
N SER A 15 10.07 22.26 18.94
CA SER A 15 11.33 22.68 18.30
C SER A 15 11.22 22.80 16.78
N VAL A 16 10.20 22.19 16.14
CA VAL A 16 10.00 22.24 14.68
C VAL A 16 9.44 23.59 14.19
N THR A 17 8.95 24.45 15.08
CA THR A 17 8.44 25.79 14.75
C THR A 17 9.37 26.91 15.23
N LYS A 18 10.68 26.75 15.08
CA LYS A 18 11.57 27.91 15.12
C LYS A 18 11.49 28.62 13.76
N PRO A 19 11.39 29.96 13.71
CA PRO A 19 11.40 30.69 12.46
C PRO A 19 12.65 30.33 11.65
N ILE A 20 12.47 30.19 10.34
CA ILE A 20 13.53 29.95 9.36
C ILE A 20 14.66 30.93 9.66
N SER A 21 15.76 30.42 10.21
CA SER A 21 16.92 31.24 10.57
C SER A 21 17.83 31.25 9.37
N LEU A 22 17.98 32.41 8.73
CA LEU A 22 18.90 32.58 7.60
C LEU A 22 20.31 32.85 8.12
N ASP A 23 21.33 32.35 7.44
CA ASP A 23 22.71 32.79 7.66
C ASP A 23 22.83 34.26 7.24
N GLY A 24 23.32 35.12 8.14
CA GLY A 24 23.49 36.55 7.88
C GLY A 24 24.54 36.87 6.81
N ARG A 25 25.39 35.90 6.42
CA ARG A 25 26.41 36.09 5.38
C ARG A 25 26.03 35.50 4.02
N THR A 26 25.38 34.34 3.99
CA THR A 26 25.06 33.63 2.73
C THR A 26 23.57 33.68 2.37
N GLY A 27 22.70 34.06 3.30
CA GLY A 27 21.25 34.03 3.11
C GLY A 27 20.67 32.60 3.09
N GLU A 28 21.47 31.57 3.38
CA GLU A 28 21.03 30.18 3.35
C GLU A 28 20.22 29.79 4.59
N VAL A 29 19.29 28.84 4.45
CA VAL A 29 18.43 28.38 5.54
C VAL A 29 19.19 27.47 6.51
N ILE A 30 19.32 27.91 7.76
CA ILE A 30 19.93 27.15 8.85
C ILE A 30 18.84 26.43 9.67
N VAL A 31 19.00 25.12 9.84
CA VAL A 31 18.16 24.32 10.73
C VAL A 31 18.99 23.78 11.89
N ARG A 32 18.56 24.06 13.13
CA ARG A 32 19.16 23.47 14.32
C ARG A 32 18.56 22.09 14.58
N LYS A 33 19.41 21.07 14.66
CA LYS A 33 19.00 19.72 15.06
C LYS A 33 18.76 19.65 16.57
N SER A 34 17.98 18.66 17.01
CA SER A 34 17.76 18.35 18.43
C SER A 34 19.06 18.05 19.20
N THR A 35 20.14 17.69 18.50
CA THR A 35 21.48 17.45 19.04
C THR A 35 22.33 18.71 19.22
N GLY A 36 21.78 19.91 18.96
CA GLY A 36 22.47 21.19 19.07
C GLY A 36 23.30 21.58 17.85
N LYS A 37 23.54 20.66 16.90
CA LYS A 37 24.28 20.93 15.66
C LYS A 37 23.43 21.72 14.66
N THR A 38 24.00 22.76 14.07
CA THR A 38 23.42 23.51 12.94
C THR A 38 23.71 22.76 11.64
N LYS A 39 22.71 22.63 10.77
CA LYS A 39 22.85 22.12 9.40
C LYS A 39 22.26 23.14 8.43
N ILE A 40 23.04 23.51 7.42
CA ILE A 40 22.55 24.29 6.28
C ILE A 40 21.69 23.34 5.43
N ARG A 41 20.44 23.70 5.18
CA ARG A 41 19.62 23.01 4.20
C ARG A 41 19.91 23.65 2.85
N LYS A 42 20.59 22.93 1.97
CA LYS A 42 20.56 23.27 0.55
C LYS A 42 19.11 23.17 0.10
N GLY A 43 18.57 24.27 -0.44
CA GLY A 43 17.33 24.20 -1.21
C GLY A 43 17.55 23.31 -2.43
N GLN A 44 16.45 22.82 -2.99
CA GLN A 44 16.48 22.25 -4.33
C GLN A 44 16.75 23.39 -5.31
N THR A 45 17.63 23.18 -6.30
CA THR A 45 17.80 24.18 -7.37
C THR A 45 16.58 24.20 -8.28
N GLU A 46 16.36 25.32 -8.97
CA GLU A 46 15.26 25.42 -9.95
C GLU A 46 15.41 24.37 -11.06
N GLU A 47 16.64 24.14 -11.53
CA GLU A 47 16.97 23.09 -12.50
C GLU A 47 16.62 21.68 -12.01
N GLU A 48 16.94 21.34 -10.76
CA GLU A 48 16.59 20.05 -10.16
C GLU A 48 15.07 19.89 -10.00
N TYR A 49 14.36 20.98 -9.72
CA TYR A 49 12.91 20.98 -9.62
C TYR A 49 12.26 20.77 -10.99
N GLU A 50 12.71 21.50 -12.01
CA GLU A 50 12.21 21.37 -13.39
C GLU A 50 12.45 19.95 -13.94
N GLN A 51 13.63 19.37 -13.68
CA GLN A 51 13.93 17.99 -14.07
C GLN A 51 12.99 16.98 -13.40
N GLN A 52 12.70 17.13 -12.10
CA GLN A 52 11.75 16.25 -11.41
C GLN A 52 10.33 16.43 -11.92
N LEU A 53 9.93 17.68 -12.23
CA LEU A 53 8.63 17.97 -12.79
C LEU A 53 8.48 17.31 -14.17
N GLN A 54 9.49 17.44 -15.02
CA GLN A 54 9.56 16.80 -16.31
C GLN A 54 9.46 15.28 -16.18
N HIS A 55 10.24 14.69 -15.26
CA HIS A 55 10.24 13.25 -15.03
C HIS A 55 8.87 12.75 -14.57
N TYR A 56 8.22 13.46 -13.64
CA TYR A 56 6.90 13.12 -13.14
C TYR A 56 5.83 13.14 -14.24
N PHE A 57 5.82 14.16 -15.11
CA PHE A 57 4.78 14.33 -16.13
C PHE A 57 5.05 13.59 -17.43
N GLN A 58 6.32 13.35 -17.79
CA GLN A 58 6.69 12.84 -19.12
C GLN A 58 7.31 11.43 -19.09
N VAL A 59 7.81 10.97 -17.94
CA VAL A 59 8.54 9.69 -17.86
C VAL A 59 7.79 8.68 -16.99
N GLU A 60 7.55 9.01 -15.73
CA GLU A 60 6.94 8.07 -14.77
C GLU A 60 5.42 8.19 -14.65
N GLU A 61 4.84 9.30 -15.11
CA GLU A 61 3.40 9.62 -15.07
C GLU A 61 2.75 9.57 -13.66
N GLY A 62 3.55 9.51 -12.61
CA GLY A 62 3.09 9.43 -11.23
C GLY A 62 2.35 8.13 -10.90
N PRO A 63 1.81 8.01 -9.66
CA PRO A 63 1.09 6.81 -9.25
C PRO A 63 -0.26 6.72 -9.96
N VAL A 64 -0.49 5.59 -10.63
CA VAL A 64 -1.75 5.30 -11.30
C VAL A 64 -2.88 5.21 -10.28
N ARG A 65 -3.94 5.98 -10.51
CA ARG A 65 -5.16 5.92 -9.71
C ARG A 65 -6.08 4.83 -10.25
N THR A 66 -6.47 3.90 -9.40
CA THR A 66 -7.47 2.90 -9.78
C THR A 66 -8.87 3.52 -9.82
N ASP A 67 -9.60 3.27 -10.90
CA ASP A 67 -10.95 3.79 -11.09
C ASP A 67 -11.94 3.29 -10.04
N ILE A 68 -12.92 4.12 -9.70
CA ILE A 68 -14.01 3.72 -8.82
C ILE A 68 -14.83 2.64 -9.53
N GLY A 69 -15.04 1.50 -8.84
CA GLY A 69 -15.82 0.39 -9.37
C GLY A 69 -15.12 -0.42 -10.47
N TRP A 70 -13.79 -0.29 -10.63
CA TRP A 70 -13.04 -1.04 -11.64
C TRP A 70 -13.29 -2.56 -11.57
N MET A 71 -13.41 -3.12 -10.36
CA MET A 71 -13.68 -4.55 -10.14
C MET A 71 -15.06 -5.00 -10.60
N ASP A 72 -16.03 -4.10 -10.82
CA ASP A 72 -17.34 -4.48 -11.35
C ASP A 72 -17.35 -4.65 -12.87
N LYS A 73 -16.36 -4.05 -13.56
CA LYS A 73 -16.28 -4.01 -15.03
C LYS A 73 -15.51 -5.20 -15.60
N VAL A 74 -14.97 -6.04 -14.72
CA VAL A 74 -13.95 -7.03 -15.03
C VAL A 74 -14.45 -8.41 -14.61
N ASP A 75 -14.30 -9.39 -15.48
CA ASP A 75 -14.47 -10.80 -15.13
C ASP A 75 -13.13 -11.36 -14.60
N PRO A 76 -13.02 -11.64 -13.28
CA PRO A 76 -11.77 -12.14 -12.71
C PRO A 76 -11.36 -13.49 -13.29
N LEU A 77 -12.31 -14.37 -13.65
CA LEU A 77 -11.98 -15.69 -14.19
C LEU A 77 -11.37 -15.59 -15.59
N ALA A 78 -11.89 -14.69 -16.43
CA ALA A 78 -11.33 -14.43 -17.75
C ALA A 78 -9.89 -13.91 -17.65
N GLN A 79 -9.64 -12.92 -16.79
CA GLN A 79 -8.30 -12.35 -16.61
C GLN A 79 -7.28 -13.35 -16.06
N ILE A 80 -7.67 -14.21 -15.12
CA ILE A 80 -6.79 -15.26 -14.61
C ILE A 80 -6.42 -16.23 -15.75
N ARG A 81 -7.40 -16.64 -16.58
CA ARG A 81 -7.15 -17.55 -17.72
C ARG A 81 -6.28 -16.91 -18.79
N ASN A 82 -6.36 -15.59 -18.97
CA ASN A 82 -5.51 -14.83 -19.88
C ASN A 82 -4.08 -14.63 -19.34
N GLY A 83 -3.80 -15.03 -18.10
CA GLY A 83 -2.48 -14.90 -17.49
C GLY A 83 -2.16 -13.47 -17.01
N GLU A 84 -3.17 -12.64 -16.76
CA GLU A 84 -2.98 -11.25 -16.31
C GLU A 84 -2.51 -11.13 -14.85
N TYR A 85 -2.58 -12.23 -14.08
CA TYR A 85 -2.18 -12.30 -12.68
C TYR A 85 -1.02 -13.29 -12.46
N ASP A 86 0.07 -12.81 -11.88
CA ASP A 86 1.13 -13.59 -11.26
C ASP A 86 0.77 -13.98 -9.81
N ILE A 87 0.47 -15.27 -9.64
CA ILE A 87 0.09 -15.86 -8.34
C ILE A 87 1.23 -15.83 -7.33
N SER A 88 2.49 -15.70 -7.76
CA SER A 88 3.63 -15.56 -6.86
C SER A 88 3.59 -14.23 -6.10
N ASN A 89 2.99 -13.20 -6.71
CA ASN A 89 2.86 -11.87 -6.15
C ASN A 89 1.72 -11.78 -5.11
N LYS A 90 2.07 -11.39 -3.88
CA LYS A 90 1.11 -11.25 -2.77
C LYS A 90 0.01 -10.23 -3.08
N HIS A 91 0.35 -9.09 -3.66
CA HIS A 91 -0.62 -8.04 -3.93
C HIS A 91 -1.69 -8.52 -4.92
N GLN A 92 -1.27 -9.19 -5.99
CA GLN A 92 -2.19 -9.73 -6.99
C GLN A 92 -3.10 -10.83 -6.40
N ARG A 93 -2.58 -11.71 -5.53
CA ARG A 93 -3.43 -12.63 -4.78
C ARG A 93 -4.47 -11.93 -3.91
N GLN A 94 -4.09 -10.84 -3.23
CA GLN A 94 -5.03 -10.06 -2.43
C GLN A 94 -6.10 -9.38 -3.28
N VAL A 95 -5.74 -8.91 -4.48
CA VAL A 95 -6.71 -8.39 -5.47
C VAL A 95 -7.71 -9.47 -5.86
N LEU A 96 -7.24 -10.70 -6.16
CA LEU A 96 -8.09 -11.85 -6.47
C LEU A 96 -9.04 -12.21 -5.31
N SER A 97 -8.54 -12.26 -4.07
CA SER A 97 -9.39 -12.43 -2.88
C SER A 97 -10.39 -11.29 -2.72
N GLY A 98 -10.04 -10.07 -3.14
CA GLY A 98 -10.93 -8.91 -3.16
C GLY A 98 -12.16 -9.11 -4.04
N PHE A 99 -12.02 -9.77 -5.20
CA PHE A 99 -13.16 -10.11 -6.06
C PHE A 99 -14.13 -11.06 -5.35
N CYS A 100 -13.62 -12.08 -4.64
CA CYS A 100 -14.47 -12.97 -3.85
C CYS A 100 -15.25 -12.22 -2.77
N HIS A 101 -14.57 -11.39 -1.96
CA HIS A 101 -15.25 -10.58 -0.95
C HIS A 101 -16.33 -9.69 -1.56
N ARG A 102 -16.04 -9.07 -2.72
CA ARG A 102 -17.00 -8.23 -3.42
C ARG A 102 -18.24 -9.01 -3.84
N PHE A 103 -18.08 -10.19 -4.45
CA PHE A 103 -19.21 -11.06 -4.79
C PHE A 103 -20.02 -11.48 -3.57
N TYR A 104 -19.35 -11.82 -2.46
CA TYR A 104 -20.02 -12.15 -1.20
C TYR A 104 -20.90 -11.00 -0.69
N TYR A 105 -20.38 -9.78 -0.60
CA TYR A 105 -21.14 -8.63 -0.13
C TYR A 105 -22.23 -8.18 -1.10
N GLN A 106 -22.04 -8.41 -2.41
CA GLN A 106 -23.10 -8.24 -3.42
C GLN A 106 -24.14 -9.36 -3.41
N ARG A 107 -24.03 -10.35 -2.50
CA ARG A 107 -24.90 -11.54 -2.39
C ARG A 107 -24.89 -12.44 -3.63
N LYS A 108 -23.84 -12.34 -4.45
CA LYS A 108 -23.60 -13.23 -5.59
C LYS A 108 -22.88 -14.49 -5.12
N TYR A 109 -23.56 -15.28 -4.28
CA TYR A 109 -22.94 -16.38 -3.55
C TYR A 109 -22.44 -17.51 -4.45
N GLU A 110 -23.15 -17.81 -5.54
CA GLU A 110 -22.71 -18.80 -6.54
C GLU A 110 -21.38 -18.39 -7.19
N GLN A 111 -21.28 -17.15 -7.69
CA GLN A 111 -20.06 -16.61 -8.30
C GLN A 111 -18.90 -16.56 -7.30
N CYS A 112 -19.19 -16.18 -6.04
CA CYS A 112 -18.20 -16.20 -4.97
C CYS A 112 -17.70 -17.61 -4.70
N LEU A 113 -18.60 -18.60 -4.65
CA LEU A 113 -18.27 -20.00 -4.41
C LEU A 113 -17.37 -20.55 -5.53
N ASP A 114 -17.74 -20.31 -6.78
CA ASP A 114 -17.00 -20.76 -7.96
C ASP A 114 -15.59 -20.14 -7.99
N LEU A 115 -15.50 -18.81 -7.85
CA LEU A 115 -14.22 -18.12 -7.87
C LEU A 115 -13.33 -18.55 -6.70
N SER A 116 -13.88 -18.62 -5.48
CA SER A 116 -13.10 -18.99 -4.29
C SER A 116 -12.59 -20.42 -4.37
N SER A 117 -13.40 -21.34 -4.90
CA SER A 117 -12.99 -22.75 -5.11
C SER A 117 -11.90 -22.86 -6.16
N TYR A 118 -12.01 -22.09 -7.25
CA TYR A 118 -11.00 -22.02 -8.29
C TYR A 118 -9.67 -21.46 -7.76
N LEU A 119 -9.72 -20.33 -7.03
CA LEU A 119 -8.54 -19.71 -6.43
C LEU A 119 -7.87 -20.61 -5.40
N LEU A 120 -8.65 -21.36 -4.61
CA LEU A 120 -8.09 -22.31 -3.64
C LEU A 120 -7.22 -23.35 -4.35
N GLY A 121 -7.73 -23.96 -5.43
CA GLY A 121 -6.96 -24.91 -6.23
C GLY A 121 -5.74 -24.29 -6.91
N LEU A 122 -5.84 -23.01 -7.31
CA LEU A 122 -4.73 -22.27 -7.92
C LEU A 122 -3.63 -21.89 -6.92
N PHE A 123 -4.00 -21.60 -5.67
CA PHE A 123 -3.09 -21.10 -4.64
C PHE A 123 -2.37 -22.23 -3.89
N GLU A 124 -3.01 -23.39 -3.73
CA GLU A 124 -2.47 -24.54 -2.97
C GLU A 124 -1.04 -24.94 -3.42
N PRO A 125 -0.71 -25.03 -4.73
CA PRO A 125 0.63 -25.39 -5.19
C PRO A 125 1.72 -24.39 -4.81
N PHE A 126 1.36 -23.11 -4.61
CA PHE A 126 2.30 -22.04 -4.27
C PHE A 126 2.54 -21.91 -2.77
N ASN A 127 1.82 -22.68 -1.94
CA ASN A 127 1.94 -22.62 -0.48
C ASN A 127 3.20 -23.34 0.03
N VAL A 128 4.36 -22.76 -0.23
CA VAL A 128 5.64 -23.25 0.29
C VAL A 128 5.85 -22.73 1.71
N LYS A 129 6.12 -23.63 2.66
CA LYS A 129 6.39 -23.31 4.09
C LYS A 129 5.30 -22.46 4.77
N ASN A 130 4.02 -22.73 4.48
CA ASN A 130 2.88 -22.00 5.05
C ASN A 130 2.84 -20.48 4.72
N LYS A 131 3.56 -20.03 3.69
CA LYS A 131 3.58 -18.62 3.28
C LYS A 131 2.20 -18.09 2.90
N MET A 132 1.30 -18.97 2.43
CA MET A 132 -0.04 -18.63 1.96
C MET A 132 -1.16 -19.23 2.82
N LYS A 133 -0.81 -19.72 4.01
CA LYS A 133 -1.75 -20.41 4.90
C LYS A 133 -2.98 -19.55 5.22
N ARG A 134 -2.76 -18.25 5.50
CA ARG A 134 -3.84 -17.32 5.82
C ARG A 134 -4.76 -17.09 4.63
N GLU A 135 -4.22 -16.84 3.43
CA GLU A 135 -5.04 -16.65 2.23
C GLU A 135 -5.91 -17.91 1.95
N LEU A 136 -5.35 -19.11 2.12
CA LEU A 136 -6.08 -20.36 1.94
C LEU A 136 -7.17 -20.57 3.00
N GLU A 137 -6.91 -20.22 4.26
CA GLU A 137 -7.92 -20.27 5.33
C GLU A 137 -9.07 -19.30 5.06
N GLU A 138 -8.79 -18.08 4.60
CA GLU A 138 -9.80 -17.10 4.22
C GLU A 138 -10.66 -17.60 3.05
N LEU A 139 -10.05 -18.21 2.02
CA LEU A 139 -10.79 -18.83 0.90
C LEU A 139 -11.67 -19.99 1.36
N LYS A 140 -11.16 -20.89 2.22
CA LYS A 140 -11.93 -22.00 2.79
C LYS A 140 -13.12 -21.50 3.60
N TYR A 141 -12.92 -20.47 4.42
CA TYR A 141 -13.99 -19.84 5.18
C TYR A 141 -15.07 -19.26 4.27
N MET A 142 -14.70 -18.53 3.22
CA MET A 142 -15.69 -17.99 2.27
C MET A 142 -16.48 -19.08 1.54
N ILE A 143 -15.82 -20.16 1.10
CA ILE A 143 -16.48 -21.31 0.48
C ILE A 143 -17.53 -21.89 1.43
N GLU A 144 -17.19 -22.08 2.71
CA GLU A 144 -18.12 -22.57 3.71
C GLU A 144 -19.31 -21.64 3.91
N GLN A 145 -19.08 -20.33 4.02
CA GLN A 145 -20.15 -19.34 4.19
C GLN A 145 -21.05 -19.26 2.96
N CYS A 146 -20.50 -19.29 1.75
CA CYS A 146 -21.29 -19.26 0.52
C CYS A 146 -22.14 -20.53 0.38
N ARG A 147 -21.60 -21.71 0.71
CA ARG A 147 -22.36 -22.97 0.69
C ARG A 147 -23.59 -22.92 1.58
N LYS A 148 -23.51 -22.27 2.75
CA LYS A 148 -24.66 -22.09 3.67
C LYS A 148 -25.77 -21.19 3.12
N GLN A 149 -25.47 -20.37 2.10
CA GLN A 149 -26.43 -19.42 1.52
C GLN A 149 -27.00 -19.92 0.18
N VAL A 150 -26.31 -20.84 -0.50
CA VAL A 150 -26.72 -21.41 -1.79
C VAL A 150 -27.58 -22.68 -1.61
N LEU A 151 -27.36 -23.42 -0.52
CA LEU A 151 -28.20 -24.55 -0.08
C LEU A 151 -29.41 -24.06 0.72
#